data_AF-A0A2J6H5V0-F1
#
_entry.id   AF-A0A2J6H5V0-F1
#
_cell.length_a   1.000
_cell.length_b   1.000
_cell.length_c   1.000
_cell.angle_alpha   90.00
_cell.angle_beta   90.00
_cell.angle_gamma   90.00
#
_symmetry.space_group_name_H-M   'P 1'
#
loop_
_entity.id
_entity.type
_entity.pdbx_description
1 polymer ?
#
loop_
_entity_poly.entity_id
_entity_poly.type
_entity_poly.pdbx_seq_one_letter_code
_entity_poly.pdbx_strand_id
1 'polypeptide(L)' 'MKNLKTYLMLAVLAAAANDAAAQKGFISLFDGKTLKGWKILAGKAEYKVENGGITGTAVLNSGNTFLVTEKEY' A
#
# COMPACT_ATOMS: atom_id res chain seq x y z
N MET A 1 44.05 -4.37 -9.30
CA MET A 1 43.26 -5.61 -9.43
C MET A 1 41.88 -5.35 -8.85
N LYS A 2 40.81 -5.41 -9.66
CA LYS A 2 39.44 -5.19 -9.15
C LYS A 2 39.10 -6.31 -8.17
N ASN A 3 38.66 -5.97 -6.95
CA ASN A 3 38.46 -6.93 -5.88
C ASN A 3 37.05 -7.56 -5.97
N LEU A 4 36.89 -8.80 -5.47
CA LEU A 4 35.62 -9.54 -5.51
C LEU A 4 34.45 -8.76 -4.85
N LYS A 5 34.75 -7.93 -3.85
CA LYS A 5 33.78 -7.06 -3.18
C LYS A 5 33.21 -6.00 -4.13
N THR A 6 34.02 -5.44 -5.04
CA THR A 6 33.57 -4.50 -6.07
C THR A 6 32.55 -5.15 -7.00
N TYR A 7 32.77 -6.41 -7.39
CA TYR A 7 31.84 -7.14 -8.25
C TYR A 7 30.53 -7.50 -7.52
N LEU A 8 30.61 -7.92 -6.25
CA LEU A 8 29.43 -8.17 -5.41
C LEU A 8 28.59 -6.89 -5.20
N MET A 9 29.25 -5.75 -4.95
CA MET A 9 28.56 -4.48 -4.79
C MET A 9 27.86 -4.02 -6.08
N LEU A 10 28.51 -4.19 -7.24
CA LEU A 10 27.92 -3.91 -8.55
C LEU A 10 26.73 -4.82 -8.86
N ALA A 11 26.78 -6.09 -8.47
CA ALA A 11 25.67 -7.04 -8.67
C ALA A 11 24.43 -6.66 -7.84
N VAL A 12 24.62 -6.22 -6.59
CA VAL A 12 23.51 -5.73 -5.73
C VAL A 12 22.89 -4.46 -6.30
N LEU A 13 23.70 -3.51 -6.78
CA LEU A 13 23.23 -2.28 -7.42
C LEU A 13 22.43 -2.55 -8.70
N ALA A 14 22.86 -3.53 -9.52
CA ALA A 14 22.15 -3.90 -10.74
C ALA A 14 20.79 -4.57 -10.46
N ALA A 15 20.69 -5.37 -9.39
CA ALA A 15 19.44 -6.02 -9.01
C ALA A 15 18.37 -5.00 -8.53
N ALA A 16 18.78 -3.95 -7.81
CA ALA A 16 17.86 -2.92 -7.30
C ALA A 16 17.24 -2.03 -8.40
N ALA A 17 17.85 -1.96 -9.58
CA ALA A 17 17.38 -1.12 -10.69
C ALA A 17 16.14 -1.68 -11.42
N ASN A 18 15.88 -2.99 -11.31
CA ASN A 18 14.78 -3.65 -12.02
C ASN A 18 13.40 -3.40 -11.39
N ASP A 19 13.32 -3.17 -10.08
CA ASP A 19 12.04 -2.93 -9.38
C ASP A 19 11.39 -1.60 -9.79
N ALA A 20 12.19 -0.59 -10.11
CA ALA A 20 11.69 0.73 -10.51
C ALA A 20 10.96 0.71 -11.88
N ALA A 21 11.31 -0.23 -12.77
CA ALA A 21 10.68 -0.34 -14.08
C ALA A 21 9.29 -0.98 -14.03
N ALA A 22 9.03 -1.85 -13.06
CA ALA A 22 7.75 -2.55 -12.89
C ALA A 22 6.63 -1.64 -12.33
N GLN A 23 6.95 -0.47 -11.77
CA GLN A 23 6.00 0.45 -11.15
C GLN A 23 5.54 1.59 -12.08
N LYS A 24 5.94 1.61 -13.35
CA LYS A 24 5.59 2.72 -14.26
C LYS A 24 4.06 2.81 -14.44
N GLY A 25 3.47 3.86 -13.87
CA GLY A 25 2.02 4.11 -13.93
C GLY A 25 1.22 3.57 -12.72
N PHE A 26 1.87 2.91 -11.76
CA PHE A 26 1.21 2.54 -10.50
C PHE A 26 0.98 3.78 -9.64
N ILE A 27 -0.23 3.91 -9.10
CA ILE A 27 -0.61 4.99 -8.18
C ILE A 27 -0.99 4.35 -6.85
N SER A 28 -0.25 4.65 -5.78
CA SER A 28 -0.64 4.19 -4.45
C SER A 28 -1.93 4.89 -4.01
N LEU A 29 -2.93 4.11 -3.62
CA LEU A 29 -4.20 4.60 -3.06
C LEU A 29 -4.14 4.79 -1.54
N PHE A 30 -3.07 4.32 -0.91
CA PHE A 30 -2.87 4.38 0.54
C PHE A 30 -1.47 4.89 0.85
N ASP A 31 -1.38 5.84 1.78
CA ASP A 31 -0.12 6.47 2.20
C ASP A 31 0.56 5.76 3.38
N GLY A 32 -0.03 4.65 3.86
CA GLY A 32 0.46 3.90 5.02
C GLY A 32 0.09 4.51 6.37
N LYS A 33 -0.61 5.65 6.40
CA LYS A 33 -0.74 6.51 7.60
C LYS A 33 -2.16 7.00 7.84
N THR A 34 -2.92 7.29 6.80
CA THR A 34 -4.22 7.94 6.88
C THR A 34 -5.23 7.26 5.96
N LEU A 35 -6.53 7.48 6.23
CA LEU A 35 -7.61 7.10 5.32
C LEU A 35 -7.93 8.21 4.32
N LYS A 36 -6.99 9.11 4.03
CA LYS A 36 -7.19 10.15 3.03
C LYS A 36 -7.46 9.51 1.66
N GLY A 37 -8.50 9.97 0.97
CA GLY A 37 -8.93 9.36 -0.29
C GLY A 37 -9.89 8.18 -0.13
N TRP A 38 -10.31 7.86 1.10
CA TRP A 38 -11.27 6.79 1.39
C TRP A 38 -12.50 7.33 2.12
N LYS A 39 -13.67 6.73 1.85
CA LYS A 39 -14.95 7.02 2.52
C LYS A 39 -15.73 5.75 2.83
N ILE A 40 -16.54 5.80 3.89
CA ILE A 40 -17.45 4.71 4.27
C ILE A 40 -18.75 4.79 3.45
N LEU A 41 -19.28 3.64 3.02
CA LEU A 41 -20.55 3.52 2.33
C LEU A 41 -21.47 2.47 2.97
N ALA A 42 -22.78 2.81 3.03
CA ALA A 42 -23.94 2.03 3.46
C ALA A 42 -24.02 1.57 4.94
N GLY A 43 -22.90 1.28 5.60
CA GLY A 43 -22.88 0.70 6.95
C GLY A 43 -22.23 1.57 8.04
N LYS A 44 -21.96 0.96 9.19
CA LYS A 44 -21.47 1.63 10.42
C LYS A 44 -20.18 1.04 10.99
N ALA A 45 -19.56 0.06 10.31
CA ALA A 45 -18.28 -0.47 10.75
C ALA A 45 -17.21 0.62 10.76
N GLU A 46 -16.37 0.60 11.78
CA GLU A 46 -15.24 1.53 11.89
C GLU A 46 -14.06 1.03 11.08
N TYR A 47 -13.39 1.95 10.39
CA TYR A 47 -12.11 1.74 9.72
C TYR A 47 -11.07 2.69 10.30
N LYS A 48 -9.87 2.19 10.54
CA LYS A 48 -8.72 2.94 11.05
C LYS A 48 -7.42 2.43 10.44
N VAL A 49 -6.35 3.20 10.61
CA VAL A 49 -4.99 2.76 10.23
C VAL A 49 -4.27 2.27 11.46
N GLU A 50 -3.86 1.00 11.45
CA GLU A 50 -3.11 0.36 12.54
C GLU A 50 -1.93 -0.41 11.95
N ASN A 51 -0.75 -0.28 12.56
CA ASN A 51 0.47 -0.98 12.13
C ASN A 51 0.80 -0.81 10.63
N GLY A 52 0.49 0.35 10.06
CA GLY A 52 0.71 0.64 8.64
C GLY A 52 -0.27 -0.03 7.70
N GLY A 53 -1.37 -0.61 8.19
CA GLY A 53 -2.45 -1.21 7.39
C GLY A 53 -3.82 -0.60 7.72
N ILE A 54 -4.74 -0.67 6.76
CA ILE A 54 -6.15 -0.32 6.99
C ILE A 54 -6.81 -1.51 7.69
N THR A 55 -7.44 -1.26 8.84
CA THR A 55 -8.15 -2.25 9.64
C THR A 55 -9.61 -1.86 9.79
N GLY A 56 -10.51 -2.78 9.43
CA GLY A 56 -11.96 -2.64 9.63
C GLY A 56 -12.45 -3.54 10.76
N THR A 57 -13.37 -3.04 11.59
CA THR A 57 -13.98 -3.83 12.69
C THR A 57 -15.41 -4.20 12.34
N ALA A 58 -15.68 -5.51 12.24
CA ALA A 58 -17.03 -6.00 11.99
C ALA A 58 -17.97 -5.68 13.16
N VAL A 59 -19.22 -5.33 12.85
CA VAL A 59 -20.25 -5.06 13.85
C VAL A 59 -21.25 -6.21 13.79
N LEU A 60 -21.45 -6.89 14.93
CA LEU A 60 -22.36 -8.02 15.03
C LEU A 60 -23.80 -7.56 14.76
N ASN A 61 -24.56 -8.38 14.01
CA ASN A 61 -25.96 -8.10 13.64
C ASN A 61 -26.17 -6.78 12.88
N SER A 62 -25.16 -6.32 12.12
CA SER A 62 -25.31 -5.18 11.21
C SER A 62 -25.24 -5.59 9.74
N GLY A 63 -25.74 -4.73 8.86
CA GLY A 63 -25.51 -4.84 7.42
C GLY A 63 -24.04 -4.60 7.04
N ASN A 64 -23.74 -4.75 5.75
CA ASN A 64 -22.41 -4.53 5.19
C ASN A 64 -21.98 -3.07 5.29
N THR A 65 -20.69 -2.86 5.55
CA THR A 65 -20.04 -1.55 5.50
C THR A 65 -18.87 -1.61 4.54
N PHE A 66 -18.88 -0.76 3.52
CA PHE A 66 -17.81 -0.73 2.53
C PHE A 66 -16.88 0.45 2.78
N LEU A 67 -15.58 0.24 2.63
CA LEU A 67 -14.61 1.31 2.49
C LEU A 67 -14.28 1.45 1.00
N VAL A 68 -14.56 2.62 0.43
CA VAL A 68 -14.41 2.90 -1.00
C VAL A 68 -13.52 4.10 -1.22
N THR A 69 -12.94 4.24 -2.41
CA THR A 69 -12.21 5.45 -2.78
C THR A 69 -13.16 6.64 -2.89
N GLU A 70 -12.68 7.83 -2.53
CA GLU A 70 -13.41 9.08 -2.79
C GLU A 70 -13.48 9.37 -4.29
N LYS A 71 -12.38 9.09 -5.00
CA LYS A 71 -12.28 9.19 -6.45
C LYS A 71 -12.93 7.96 -7.12
N GLU A 72 -13.68 8.22 -8.18
CA GLU A 72 -14.16 7.20 -9.10
C GLU A 72 -13.09 6.89 -10.17
N TYR A 73 -12.96 5.62 -10.52
CA TYR A 73 -11.99 5.07 -11.46
C TYR A 73 -12.69 4.24 -12.53
#